data_AF-A0A246G6X9-F1
#
_entry.id   AF-A0A246G6X9-F1
#
_cell.length_a   1.000
_cell.length_b   1.000
_cell.length_c   1.000
_cell.angle_alpha   90.00
_cell.angle_beta   90.00
_cell.angle_gamma   90.00
#
_symmetry.space_group_name_H-M   'P 1'
#
loop_
_entity.id
_entity.type
_entity.pdbx_description
1 polymer ?
#
loop_
_entity_poly.entity_id
_entity_poly.type
_entity_poly.pdbx_seq_one_letter_code
_entity_poly.pdbx_strand_id
1 'polypeptide(L)'
;DSQGSWKQSTPDGNYLYFDGQGNAVLNIPENLLINVGGNLNIQVGKNLMTSVTLDSIETTNGNKNVTVGIAYALSVTTNYLINIMGAFKKYVKGDIESHTDKEHKTVSLKELTVFSEEKMEHHSESEVQNNSAEKSNSH
;
A
#
# COMPACT_ATOMS: atom_id res chain seq x y z
N ASP A 1 12.05 45.38 10.03
CA ASP A 1 11.14 45.12 8.89
C ASP A 1 11.27 43.64 8.50
N SER A 2 10.26 42.84 8.82
CA SER A 2 10.31 41.39 8.56
C SER A 2 10.13 41.10 7.07
N GLN A 3 11.20 41.23 6.29
CA GLN A 3 11.49 40.64 4.97
C GLN A 3 10.28 39.93 4.27
N GLY A 4 9.18 40.62 3.99
CA GLY A 4 8.00 40.07 3.32
C GLY A 4 7.22 38.93 4.01
N SER A 5 7.48 38.61 5.28
CA SER A 5 6.78 37.50 5.97
C SER A 5 5.36 37.88 6.41
N TRP A 6 4.41 36.94 6.36
CA TRP A 6 3.02 37.14 6.81
C TRP A 6 2.56 35.98 7.70
N LYS A 7 1.89 36.29 8.82
CA LYS A 7 1.33 35.30 9.76
C LYS A 7 -0.06 35.72 10.20
N GLN A 8 -0.99 34.77 10.22
CA GLN A 8 -2.27 34.90 10.89
C GLN A 8 -2.40 33.79 11.94
N SER A 9 -2.73 34.16 13.18
CA SER A 9 -2.83 33.23 14.31
C SER A 9 -4.01 33.55 15.22
N THR A 10 -4.52 32.53 15.89
CA THR A 10 -5.57 32.62 16.92
C THR A 10 -5.01 32.25 18.31
N PRO A 11 -5.66 32.66 19.42
CA PRO A 11 -5.16 32.42 20.79
C PRO A 11 -4.97 30.95 21.18
N ASP A 12 -5.70 30.05 20.53
CA ASP A 12 -5.62 28.59 20.71
C ASP A 12 -4.44 27.94 19.95
N GLY A 13 -3.61 28.75 19.29
CA GLY A 13 -2.37 28.28 18.66
C GLY A 13 -2.49 27.82 17.21
N ASN A 14 -3.67 27.92 16.59
CA ASN A 14 -3.77 27.74 15.14
C ASN A 14 -3.02 28.87 14.41
N TYR A 15 -2.30 28.54 13.33
CA TYR A 15 -1.73 29.56 12.46
C TYR A 15 -1.49 29.11 11.03
N LEU A 16 -1.53 30.08 10.12
CA LEU A 16 -0.95 30.01 8.79
C LEU A 16 0.20 31.02 8.71
N TYR A 17 1.37 30.58 8.26
CA TYR A 17 2.59 31.39 8.20
C TYR A 17 3.30 31.24 6.86
N PHE A 18 3.60 32.36 6.21
CA PHE A 18 4.52 32.46 5.07
C PHE A 18 5.78 33.20 5.51
N ASP A 19 6.95 32.60 5.28
CA ASP A 19 8.21 33.06 5.86
C ASP A 19 8.98 34.10 5.02
N GLY A 20 8.46 34.48 3.86
CA GLY A 20 9.11 35.40 2.91
C GLY A 20 10.26 34.78 2.10
N GLN A 21 10.61 33.51 2.35
CA GLN A 21 11.66 32.75 1.64
C GLN A 21 11.08 31.65 0.75
N GLY A 22 9.74 31.56 0.67
CA GLY A 22 9.01 30.62 -0.18
C GLY A 22 8.44 29.41 0.57
N ASN A 23 8.50 29.38 1.90
CA ASN A 23 7.91 28.31 2.71
C ASN A 23 6.58 28.75 3.32
N ALA A 24 5.73 27.76 3.60
CA ALA A 24 4.46 27.93 4.29
C ALA A 24 4.28 26.87 5.37
N VAL A 25 3.63 27.24 6.48
CA VAL A 25 3.26 26.32 7.57
C VAL A 25 1.80 26.53 7.92
N LEU A 26 1.02 25.44 7.91
CA LEU A 26 -0.30 25.35 8.51
C LEU A 26 -0.18 24.51 9.79
N ASN A 27 -0.47 25.13 10.93
CA ASN A 27 -0.46 24.45 12.23
C ASN A 27 -1.86 24.45 12.83
N ILE A 28 -2.37 23.26 13.09
CA ILE A 28 -3.69 23.01 13.71
C ILE A 28 -3.47 22.02 14.85
N PRO A 29 -3.47 22.45 16.13
CA PRO A 29 -3.16 21.57 17.27
C PRO A 29 -4.17 20.45 17.50
N GLU A 30 -5.41 20.65 17.10
CA GLU A 30 -6.51 19.71 17.33
C GLU A 30 -6.92 19.02 16.02
N ASN A 31 -7.96 19.52 15.34
CA ASN A 31 -8.56 18.86 14.19
C ASN A 31 -8.54 19.75 12.94
N LEU A 32 -8.03 19.22 11.83
CA LEU A 32 -8.15 19.82 10.49
C LEU A 32 -9.14 19.02 9.65
N LEU A 33 -10.23 19.64 9.22
CA LEU A 33 -11.19 19.07 8.28
C LEU A 33 -11.08 19.80 6.92
N ILE A 34 -10.85 19.05 5.85
CA ILE A 34 -10.80 19.57 4.48
C ILE A 34 -11.97 18.99 3.70
N ASN A 35 -13.02 19.78 3.51
CA ASN A 35 -14.18 19.43 2.68
C ASN A 35 -14.05 20.07 1.30
N VAL A 36 -14.07 19.26 0.24
CA VAL A 36 -13.99 19.74 -1.14
C VAL A 36 -15.19 19.19 -1.92
N GLY A 37 -16.05 20.07 -2.43
CA GLY A 37 -17.22 19.67 -3.22
C GLY A 37 -16.89 19.26 -4.67
N GLY A 38 -15.70 19.62 -5.15
CA GLY A 38 -15.17 19.24 -6.47
C GLY A 38 -13.89 18.45 -6.35
N ASN A 39 -12.86 18.83 -7.12
CA ASN A 39 -11.58 18.14 -7.15
C ASN A 39 -10.59 18.72 -6.15
N LEU A 40 -9.90 17.86 -5.40
CA LEU A 40 -8.67 18.20 -4.68
C LEU A 40 -7.47 17.74 -5.51
N ASN A 41 -6.60 18.67 -5.91
CA ASN A 41 -5.36 18.37 -6.62
C ASN A 41 -4.16 18.67 -5.73
N ILE A 42 -3.27 17.70 -5.54
CA ILE A 42 -2.03 17.86 -4.78
C ILE A 42 -0.87 17.53 -5.74
N GLN A 43 -0.06 18.54 -6.05
CA GLN A 43 1.14 18.39 -6.89
C GLN A 43 2.36 18.81 -6.08
N VAL A 44 3.34 17.91 -5.97
CA VAL A 44 4.55 18.12 -5.15
C VAL A 44 5.77 17.92 -6.05
N GLY A 45 6.62 18.95 -6.16
CA GLY A 45 7.79 18.90 -7.05
C GLY A 45 8.99 18.14 -6.49
N LYS A 46 8.97 17.81 -5.20
CA LYS A 46 10.00 17.00 -4.52
C LYS A 46 9.34 15.85 -3.77
N ASN A 47 9.31 15.92 -2.44
CA ASN A 47 8.86 14.83 -1.59
C ASN A 47 7.54 15.17 -0.89
N LEU A 48 6.63 14.21 -0.82
CA LEU A 48 5.48 14.22 0.07
C LEU A 48 5.77 13.27 1.24
N MET A 49 5.71 13.78 2.46
CA MET A 49 5.84 12.97 3.69
C MET A 49 4.53 13.04 4.46
N THR A 50 4.01 11.88 4.85
CA THR A 50 2.81 11.76 5.66
C THR A 50 3.12 10.83 6.83
N SER A 51 2.88 11.30 8.04
CA SER A 51 3.12 10.55 9.27
C SER A 51 1.86 10.59 10.12
N VAL A 52 1.37 9.42 10.49
CA VAL A 52 0.15 9.25 11.29
C VAL A 52 0.48 8.28 12.43
N THR A 53 0.15 8.66 13.66
CA THR A 53 0.57 7.92 14.86
C THR A 53 -0.37 6.76 15.20
N LEU A 54 -1.67 6.95 14.99
CA LEU A 54 -2.70 5.97 15.34
C LEU A 54 -3.19 5.26 14.08
N ASP A 55 -4.12 5.89 13.36
CA ASP A 55 -4.83 5.26 12.25
C ASP A 55 -4.91 6.16 11.01
N SER A 56 -4.64 5.60 9.84
CA SER A 56 -4.93 6.21 8.54
C SER A 56 -5.98 5.37 7.82
N ILE A 57 -7.17 5.93 7.63
CA ILE A 57 -8.29 5.28 6.95
C ILE A 57 -8.51 5.98 5.61
N GLU A 58 -8.49 5.21 4.53
CA GLU A 58 -8.74 5.72 3.19
C GLU A 58 -9.86 4.93 2.52
N THR A 59 -10.92 5.64 2.14
CA THR A 59 -12.08 5.06 1.45
C THR A 59 -12.23 5.75 0.10
N THR A 60 -12.29 4.96 -0.97
CA THR A 60 -12.56 5.44 -2.33
C THR A 60 -13.71 4.61 -2.89
N ASN A 61 -14.82 5.26 -3.28
CA ASN A 61 -15.97 4.58 -3.87
C ASN A 61 -15.76 4.23 -5.35
N GLY A 62 -14.90 4.98 -6.03
CA GLY A 62 -14.52 4.74 -7.42
C GLY A 62 -13.19 3.98 -7.52
N ASN A 63 -12.38 4.36 -8.50
CA ASN A 63 -11.07 3.74 -8.72
C ASN A 63 -9.97 4.46 -7.93
N LYS A 64 -9.10 3.68 -7.28
CA LYS A 64 -7.82 4.16 -6.75
C LYS A 64 -6.69 3.60 -7.61
N ASN A 65 -5.96 4.47 -8.30
CA ASN A 65 -4.80 4.09 -9.10
C ASN A 65 -3.52 4.61 -8.44
N VAL A 66 -2.51 3.75 -8.32
CA VAL A 66 -1.18 4.12 -7.81
C VAL A 66 -0.15 3.72 -8.85
N THR A 67 0.66 4.69 -9.29
CA THR A 67 1.77 4.46 -10.23
C THR A 67 3.05 4.95 -9.57
N VAL A 68 4.07 4.10 -9.54
CA VAL A 68 5.37 4.42 -8.95
C VAL A 68 6.46 4.13 -9.97
N GLY A 69 7.33 5.11 -10.19
CA GLY A 69 8.33 5.05 -11.27
C GLY A 69 9.56 4.19 -10.96
N ILE A 70 9.93 4.04 -9.69
CA ILE A 70 11.17 3.35 -9.28
C ILE A 70 10.86 2.17 -8.37
N ALA A 71 10.40 2.40 -7.14
CA ALA A 71 10.18 1.34 -6.16
C ALA A 71 9.00 1.65 -5.26
N TYR A 72 8.15 0.65 -5.03
CA TYR A 72 7.09 0.67 -4.03
C TYR A 72 7.45 -0.30 -2.90
N ALA A 73 7.76 0.25 -1.72
CA ALA A 73 8.09 -0.54 -0.54
C ALA A 73 6.94 -0.48 0.48
N LEU A 74 6.51 -1.64 0.95
CA LEU A 74 5.49 -1.80 1.99
C LEU A 74 6.07 -2.65 3.11
N SER A 75 6.10 -2.11 4.33
CA SER A 75 6.50 -2.82 5.54
C SER A 75 5.34 -2.82 6.53
N VAL A 76 4.96 -4.00 6.99
CA VAL A 76 3.86 -4.20 7.94
C VAL A 76 4.35 -5.09 9.07
N THR A 77 4.23 -4.60 10.31
CA THR A 77 4.80 -5.28 11.48
C THR A 77 3.91 -6.41 12.02
N THR A 78 2.59 -6.28 11.86
CA THR A 78 1.62 -7.22 12.46
C THR A 78 0.91 -8.04 11.40
N ASN A 79 -0.12 -7.48 10.75
CA ASN A 79 -0.95 -8.20 9.79
C ASN A 79 -1.18 -7.36 8.52
N TYR A 80 -0.98 -7.98 7.37
CA TYR A 80 -1.38 -7.43 6.08
C TYR A 80 -2.57 -8.24 5.53
N LEU A 81 -3.74 -7.62 5.49
CA LEU A 81 -4.98 -8.26 5.05
C LEU A 81 -5.44 -7.64 3.74
N ILE A 82 -5.75 -8.50 2.76
CA ILE A 82 -6.33 -8.10 1.48
C ILE A 82 -7.63 -8.89 1.29
N ASN A 83 -8.74 -8.18 1.06
CA ASN A 83 -10.00 -8.78 0.64
C ASN A 83 -10.36 -8.31 -0.77
N ILE A 84 -10.53 -9.26 -1.69
CA ILE A 84 -10.81 -9.00 -3.09
C ILE A 84 -12.09 -9.76 -3.45
N MET A 85 -13.16 -9.00 -3.70
CA MET A 85 -14.43 -9.57 -4.15
C MET A 85 -14.39 -9.98 -5.61
N GLY A 86 -13.62 -9.25 -6.42
CA GLY A 86 -13.44 -9.51 -7.85
C GLY A 86 -12.25 -10.43 -8.14
N ALA A 87 -11.43 -10.06 -9.12
CA ALA A 87 -10.24 -10.81 -9.48
C ALA A 87 -8.96 -10.17 -8.93
N PHE A 88 -8.05 -11.00 -8.43
CA PHE A 88 -6.66 -10.59 -8.16
C PHE A 88 -5.79 -10.99 -9.34
N LYS A 89 -5.13 -10.02 -9.98
CA LYS A 89 -4.19 -10.26 -11.08
C LYS A 89 -2.84 -9.63 -10.74
N LYS A 90 -1.80 -10.44 -10.73
CA LYS A 90 -0.42 -10.03 -10.51
C LYS A 90 0.40 -10.37 -11.75
N TYR A 91 1.01 -9.36 -12.36
CA TYR A 91 1.97 -9.54 -13.44
C TYR A 91 3.33 -9.03 -12.95
N VAL A 92 4.33 -9.90 -12.99
CA VAL A 92 5.70 -9.55 -12.61
C VAL A 92 6.61 -10.04 -13.73
N LYS A 93 7.40 -9.12 -14.28
CA LYS A 93 8.40 -9.44 -15.31
C LYS A 93 9.67 -10.04 -14.71
N GLY A 94 10.03 -9.59 -13.51
CA GLY A 94 11.13 -10.17 -12.72
C GLY A 94 10.62 -11.23 -11.75
N ASP A 95 11.36 -11.41 -10.67
CA ASP A 95 11.12 -12.51 -9.73
C ASP A 95 10.02 -12.22 -8.71
N ILE A 96 9.38 -13.29 -8.26
CA ILE A 96 8.51 -13.28 -7.08
C ILE A 96 9.14 -14.21 -6.05
N GLU A 97 9.57 -13.63 -4.94
CA GLU A 97 10.05 -14.37 -3.78
C GLU A 97 9.04 -14.22 -2.64
N SER A 98 8.82 -15.32 -1.91
CA SER A 98 7.96 -15.35 -0.74
C SER A 98 8.60 -16.24 0.31
N HIS A 99 8.71 -15.72 1.53
CA HIS A 99 9.25 -16.43 2.68
C HIS A 99 8.26 -16.37 3.83
N THR A 100 8.02 -17.51 4.48
CA THR A 100 7.17 -17.61 5.66
C THR A 100 7.86 -18.49 6.69
N ASP A 101 8.03 -17.99 7.92
CA ASP A 101 8.61 -18.81 9.01
C ASP A 101 7.65 -19.90 9.51
N LYS A 102 6.38 -19.81 9.11
CA LYS A 102 5.30 -20.73 9.49
C LYS A 102 4.58 -21.23 8.23
N GLU A 103 3.32 -21.63 8.39
CA GLU A 103 2.48 -22.15 7.32
C GLU A 103 2.27 -21.12 6.20
N HIS A 104 2.36 -21.60 4.96
CA HIS A 104 1.83 -20.94 3.78
C HIS A 104 0.72 -21.82 3.19
N LYS A 105 -0.52 -21.31 3.16
CA LYS A 105 -1.70 -22.04 2.73
C LYS A 105 -2.30 -21.42 1.47
N THR A 106 -2.49 -22.24 0.45
CA THR A 106 -3.23 -21.89 -0.77
C THR A 106 -4.43 -22.80 -0.91
N VAL A 107 -5.62 -22.23 -1.07
CA VAL A 107 -6.87 -22.97 -1.27
C VAL A 107 -7.57 -22.45 -2.51
N SER A 108 -7.83 -23.34 -3.46
CA SER A 108 -8.73 -23.09 -4.59
C SER A 108 -9.93 -24.03 -4.47
N LEU A 109 -11.14 -23.51 -4.70
CA LEU A 109 -12.36 -24.33 -4.71
C LEU A 109 -12.56 -25.10 -6.02
N LYS A 110 -11.83 -24.70 -7.06
CA LYS A 110 -11.86 -25.31 -8.39
C LYS A 110 -10.42 -25.62 -8.79
N GLU A 111 -10.10 -25.37 -10.05
CA GLU A 111 -8.77 -25.57 -10.58
C GLU A 111 -7.72 -24.68 -9.91
N LEU A 112 -6.54 -25.25 -9.68
CA LEU A 112 -5.30 -24.54 -9.38
C LEU A 112 -4.28 -24.96 -10.43
N THR A 113 -3.90 -24.05 -11.30
CA THR A 113 -2.90 -24.31 -12.36
C THR A 113 -1.57 -23.71 -11.92
N VAL A 114 -0.53 -24.53 -11.91
CA VAL A 114 0.87 -24.10 -11.74
C VAL A 114 1.62 -24.59 -12.96
N PHE A 115 2.38 -23.70 -13.60
CA PHE A 115 3.14 -24.01 -14.81
C PHE A 115 4.53 -23.37 -14.75
N SER A 116 5.52 -24.06 -15.30
CA SER A 116 6.91 -23.66 -15.44
C SER A 116 7.40 -24.26 -16.74
N GLU A 117 8.08 -23.47 -17.57
CA GLU A 117 8.63 -23.93 -18.85
C GLU A 117 9.84 -24.84 -18.66
N GLU A 118 10.60 -24.64 -17.58
CA GLU A 118 11.84 -25.36 -17.33
C GLU A 118 11.67 -26.36 -16.18
N LYS A 119 11.82 -25.90 -14.94
CA LYS A 119 11.92 -26.75 -13.76
C LYS A 119 10.91 -26.35 -12.69
N MET A 120 10.34 -27.34 -12.01
CA MET A 120 9.66 -27.19 -10.73
C MET A 120 10.31 -28.12 -9.71
N GLU A 121 10.58 -27.61 -8.52
CA GLU A 121 11.12 -28.39 -7.41
C GLU A 121 10.23 -28.26 -6.19
N HIS A 122 9.93 -29.39 -5.56
CA HIS A 122 9.23 -29.46 -4.29
C HIS A 122 10.09 -30.27 -3.33
N HIS A 123 10.61 -29.61 -2.29
CA HIS A 123 11.39 -30.26 -1.24
C HIS A 123 10.59 -30.23 0.07
N SER A 124 10.53 -31.37 0.76
CA SER A 124 9.94 -31.51 2.09
C SER A 124 10.85 -32.39 2.93
N GLU A 125 11.09 -32.00 4.18
CA GLU A 125 11.89 -32.80 5.12
C GLU A 125 11.13 -34.03 5.64
N SER A 126 9.79 -33.95 5.68
CA SER A 126 8.95 -34.96 6.30
C SER A 126 8.10 -35.70 5.26
N GLU A 127 7.13 -35.01 4.65
CA GLU A 127 6.16 -35.65 3.76
C GLU A 127 5.68 -34.70 2.66
N VAL A 128 5.40 -35.26 1.48
CA VAL A 128 4.61 -34.63 0.42
C VAL A 128 3.40 -35.52 0.15
N GLN A 129 2.19 -34.97 0.31
CA GLN A 129 0.95 -35.69 0.00
C GLN A 129 0.31 -35.10 -1.25
N ASN A 130 0.00 -35.95 -2.22
CA ASN A 130 -0.78 -35.59 -3.41
C ASN A 130 -1.95 -36.58 -3.53
N ASN A 131 -3.12 -36.17 -3.03
CA ASN A 131 -4.30 -37.00 -2.95
C ASN A 131 -5.31 -36.57 -4.02
N SER A 132 -5.82 -37.52 -4.80
CA SER A 132 -6.86 -37.31 -5.79
C SER A 132 -7.92 -38.39 -5.66
N ALA A 133 -9.20 -38.00 -5.75
CA ALA A 133 -10.31 -38.95 -5.83
C ALA A 133 -10.36 -39.67 -7.20
N GLU A 134 -9.75 -39.06 -8.21
CA GLU A 134 -9.64 -39.58 -9.57
C GLU A 134 -8.18 -39.96 -9.89
N LYS A 135 -7.97 -40.73 -10.96
CA LYS A 135 -6.63 -41.20 -11.34
C LYS A 135 -5.73 -40.02 -11.72
N SER A 136 -4.55 -39.90 -11.11
CA SER A 136 -3.54 -38.94 -11.55
C SER A 136 -2.87 -39.44 -12.84
N ASN A 137 -2.55 -38.50 -13.75
CA ASN A 137 -1.75 -38.77 -14.94
C ASN A 137 -0.28 -38.46 -14.66
N SER A 138 0.28 -39.07 -13.62
CA SER A 138 1.71 -38.98 -13.33
C SER A 138 2.46 -39.99 -14.18
N HIS A 139 3.45 -39.54 -14.96
CA HIS A 139 4.39 -40.38 -15.71
C HIS A 139 5.80 -40.20 -15.16
#